data_AF-A0A2V6YV18-F1
#
_entry.id   AF-A0A2V6YV18-F1
#
_cell.length_a   1.000
_cell.length_b   1.000
_cell.length_c   1.000
_cell.angle_alpha   90.00
_cell.angle_beta   90.00
_cell.angle_gamma   90.00
#
_symmetry.space_group_name_H-M   'P 1'
#
loop_
_entity.id
_entity.type
_entity.pdbx_description
1 polymer ?
#
loop_
_entity_poly.entity_id
_entity_poly.type
_entity_poly.pdbx_seq_one_letter_code
_entity_poly.pdbx_strand_id
1 'polypeptide(L)'
;LTDSGGVQEETTVLGVPCLTLRGTTERPVTVSHGTNRVIGPDPTRLVREVLWSLDHPPARNGLPPLWDGQAALRIVKILRETFDGGLPA
;
A
#
# COMPACT_ATOMS: atom_id res chain seq x y z
N LEU A 1 -10.60 6.49 -3.51
CA LEU A 1 -11.49 6.06 -2.40
C LEU A 1 -11.52 4.53 -2.40
N THR A 2 -11.29 3.86 -1.26
CA THR A 2 -11.32 2.39 -1.18
C THR A 2 -11.48 1.88 0.25
N ASP A 3 -11.93 0.65 0.43
CA ASP A 3 -11.83 -0.14 1.66
C ASP A 3 -10.90 -1.36 1.50
N SER A 4 -10.37 -1.60 0.29
CA SER A 4 -9.49 -2.70 -0.05
C SER A 4 -8.06 -2.45 0.42
N GLY A 5 -7.45 -3.45 1.06
CA GLY A 5 -6.03 -3.44 1.43
C GLY A 5 -5.10 -3.44 0.22
N GLY A 6 -5.38 -4.26 -0.79
CA GLY A 6 -4.55 -4.36 -2.00
C GLY A 6 -4.53 -3.06 -2.80
N VAL A 7 -5.67 -2.39 -2.94
CA VAL A 7 -5.74 -1.08 -3.63
C VAL A 7 -4.91 -0.02 -2.91
N GLN A 8 -4.80 -0.06 -1.58
CA GLN A 8 -3.91 0.86 -0.84
C GLN A 8 -2.44 0.65 -1.22
N GLU A 9 -2.03 -0.60 -1.43
CA GLU A 9 -0.67 -0.94 -1.84
C GLU A 9 -0.41 -0.51 -3.30
N GLU A 10 -1.30 -0.88 -4.21
CA GLU A 10 -1.19 -0.56 -5.64
C GLU A 10 -1.14 0.95 -5.90
N THR A 11 -2.04 1.71 -5.27
CA THR A 11 -2.08 3.18 -5.41
C THR A 11 -0.81 3.85 -4.89
N THR A 12 -0.21 3.30 -3.83
CA THR A 12 1.08 3.77 -3.31
C THR A 12 2.21 3.57 -4.32
N VAL A 13 2.26 2.39 -4.96
CA VAL A 13 3.25 2.10 -6.02
C VAL A 13 3.04 3.02 -7.22
N LEU A 14 1.79 3.28 -7.60
CA LEU A 14 1.43 4.10 -8.76
C LEU A 14 1.50 5.62 -8.49
N GLY A 15 1.71 6.04 -7.23
CA GLY A 15 1.68 7.45 -6.85
C GLY A 15 0.29 8.09 -7.02
N VAL A 16 -0.77 7.29 -6.89
CA VAL A 16 -2.16 7.76 -6.95
C VAL A 16 -2.64 8.05 -5.52
N PRO A 17 -3.25 9.22 -5.24
CA PRO A 17 -3.79 9.50 -3.92
C PRO A 17 -4.86 8.49 -3.50
N CYS A 18 -4.72 7.95 -2.29
CA CYS A 18 -5.64 6.98 -1.72
C CYS A 18 -6.32 7.52 -0.46
N LEU A 19 -7.60 7.19 -0.32
CA LEU A 19 -8.43 7.54 0.84
C LEU A 19 -9.15 6.27 1.29
N THR A 20 -8.82 5.79 2.48
CA THR A 20 -9.37 4.57 3.07
C THR A 20 -10.63 4.88 3.88
N LEU A 21 -11.73 4.22 3.55
CA LEU A 21 -13.05 4.41 4.17
C LEU A 21 -13.26 3.63 5.47
N ARG A 22 -12.26 2.82 5.89
CA ARG A 22 -12.25 2.11 7.16
C ARG A 22 -11.74 3.03 8.28
N GLY A 23 -12.06 2.71 9.53
CA GLY A 23 -11.55 3.46 10.71
C GLY A 23 -10.08 3.17 11.03
N THR A 24 -9.55 2.06 10.50
CA THR A 24 -8.16 1.62 10.65
C THR A 24 -7.69 0.95 9.36
N THR A 25 -6.38 0.73 9.23
CA THR A 25 -5.79 -0.03 8.13
C THR A 25 -4.70 -0.97 8.64
N GLU A 26 -4.64 -2.18 8.08
CA GLU A 26 -3.53 -3.12 8.22
C GLU A 26 -2.31 -2.76 7.33
N ARG A 27 -2.38 -1.66 6.57
CA ARG A 27 -1.32 -1.16 5.67
C ARG A 27 -0.74 0.19 6.14
N PRO A 28 -0.21 0.29 7.38
CA PRO A 28 0.24 1.57 7.95
C PRO A 28 1.34 2.24 7.11
N VAL A 29 2.14 1.45 6.38
CA VAL A 29 3.19 1.96 5.48
C VAL A 29 2.64 2.91 4.42
N THR A 30 1.42 2.67 3.90
CA THR A 30 0.78 3.53 2.91
C THR A 30 0.42 4.91 3.48
N VAL A 31 0.16 4.97 4.79
CA VAL A 31 -0.12 6.23 5.50
C VAL A 31 1.17 6.96 5.83
N SER A 32 2.18 6.25 6.36
CA SER A 32 3.48 6.87 6.68
C SER A 32 4.24 7.34 5.44
N HIS A 33 4.04 6.68 4.30
CA HIS A 33 4.59 7.10 3.00
C HIS A 33 3.85 8.29 2.38
N GLY A 34 2.69 8.65 2.94
CA GLY A 34 1.90 9.82 2.54
C GLY A 34 0.98 9.61 1.35
N THR A 35 0.90 8.40 0.80
CA THR A 35 0.07 8.06 -0.36
C THR A 35 -1.38 7.73 0.01
N ASN A 36 -1.63 7.36 1.26
CA ASN A 36 -2.95 6.98 1.75
C ASN A 36 -3.35 7.76 3.02
N ARG A 37 -4.64 8.09 3.16
CA ARG A 37 -5.22 8.67 4.39
C ARG A 37 -6.43 7.87 4.83
N VAL A 38 -6.46 7.48 6.10
CA VAL A 38 -7.59 6.77 6.72
C VAL A 38 -8.63 7.78 7.18
N ILE A 39 -9.76 7.82 6.50
CA ILE A 39 -10.79 8.85 6.71
C ILE A 39 -12.08 8.32 7.34
N GLY A 40 -12.27 7.00 7.36
CA GLY A 40 -13.53 6.41 7.83
C GLY A 40 -14.70 6.68 6.87
N PRO A 41 -15.92 6.27 7.25
CA PRO A 41 -17.07 6.29 6.34
C PRO A 41 -17.94 7.56 6.42
N ASP A 42 -17.52 8.61 7.14
CA ASP A 42 -18.32 9.85 7.29
C ASP A 42 -18.43 10.61 5.94
N PRO A 43 -19.63 10.72 5.35
CA PRO A 43 -19.84 11.40 4.07
C PRO A 43 -19.46 12.89 4.10
N THR A 44 -19.65 13.56 5.23
CA THR A 44 -19.33 14.98 5.40
C THR A 44 -17.82 15.19 5.31
N ARG A 45 -17.06 14.28 5.91
CA ARG A 45 -15.61 14.26 5.81
C ARG A 45 -15.15 13.86 4.41
N LEU A 46 -15.81 12.89 3.77
CA LEU A 46 -15.39 12.33 2.49
C LEU A 46 -15.17 13.40 1.41
N VAL A 47 -16.15 14.29 1.19
CA VAL A 47 -16.04 15.33 0.15
C VAL A 47 -14.85 16.25 0.40
N ARG A 48 -14.68 16.71 1.65
CA ARG A 48 -13.56 17.56 2.04
C ARG A 48 -12.22 16.89 1.80
N GLU A 49 -12.09 15.62 2.17
CA GLU A 49 -10.82 14.89 2.03
C GLU A 49 -10.49 14.57 0.58
N VAL A 50 -11.50 14.30 -0.25
CA VAL A 50 -11.33 14.10 -1.71
C VAL A 50 -10.80 15.38 -2.35
N LEU A 51 -11.46 16.52 -2.12
CA LEU A 51 -11.04 17.80 -2.69
C LEU A 51 -9.63 18.16 -2.23
N TRP A 52 -9.35 18.05 -0.93
CA TRP A 52 -8.01 18.29 -0.40
C TRP A 52 -6.94 17.40 -1.05
N SER A 53 -7.25 16.12 -1.29
CA SER A 53 -6.31 15.14 -1.88
C SER A 53 -5.99 15.43 -3.34
N LEU A 54 -6.95 16.01 -4.08
CA LEU A 54 -6.73 16.46 -5.46
C LEU A 54 -5.77 17.65 -5.52
N ASP A 55 -5.88 18.58 -4.55
CA ASP A 55 -5.01 19.75 -4.45
C ASP A 55 -3.62 19.42 -3.86
N HIS A 56 -3.52 18.34 -3.10
CA HIS A 56 -2.30 17.91 -2.40
C HIS A 56 -1.94 16.46 -2.79
N PRO A 57 -1.55 16.21 -4.04
CA PRO A 57 -1.14 14.88 -4.47
C PRO A 57 0.08 14.43 -3.65
N PRO A 58 0.20 13.11 -3.37
CA PRO A 58 1.29 12.59 -2.56
C PRO A 58 2.64 12.89 -3.19
N ALA A 59 3.60 13.26 -2.36
CA ALA A 59 4.98 13.47 -2.78
C ALA A 59 5.56 12.16 -3.34
N ARG A 60 6.26 12.24 -4.47
CA ARG A 60 6.93 11.09 -5.10
C ARG A 60 8.23 10.76 -4.36
N ASN A 61 8.10 10.27 -3.12
CA ASN A 61 9.23 9.95 -2.23
C ASN A 61 9.86 8.57 -2.52
N GLY A 62 9.91 8.19 -3.81
CA GLY A 62 10.27 6.82 -4.20
C GLY A 62 9.26 5.78 -3.72
N LEU A 63 9.62 4.51 -3.84
CA LEU A 63 8.80 3.38 -3.39
C LEU A 63 9.19 2.98 -1.97
N PRO A 64 8.24 2.48 -1.14
CA PRO A 64 8.59 1.81 0.09
C PRO A 64 9.61 0.67 -0.16
N PRO A 65 10.49 0.37 0.80
CA PRO A 65 11.46 -0.72 0.64
C PRO A 65 10.80 -2.03 0.22
N LEU A 66 11.41 -2.71 -0.77
CA LEU A 66 10.96 -4.00 -1.34
C LEU A 66 9.67 -3.96 -2.18
N TRP A 67 9.08 -2.78 -2.42
CA TRP A 67 7.89 -2.60 -3.26
C TRP A 67 8.23 -2.40 -4.75
N ASP A 68 9.28 -3.07 -5.21
CA ASP A 68 9.88 -2.93 -6.54
C ASP A 68 9.39 -3.98 -7.56
N GLY A 69 8.31 -4.68 -7.24
CA GLY A 69 7.75 -5.75 -8.08
C GLY A 69 8.58 -7.03 -8.11
N GLN A 70 9.66 -7.14 -7.34
CA GLN A 70 10.55 -8.32 -7.34
C GLN A 70 10.16 -9.41 -6.32
N ALA A 71 8.97 -9.32 -5.71
CA ALA A 71 8.52 -10.23 -4.66
C ALA A 71 8.56 -11.71 -5.10
N ALA A 72 8.05 -12.01 -6.30
CA ALA A 72 8.02 -13.38 -6.82
C ALA A 72 9.43 -13.98 -6.95
N LEU A 73 10.40 -13.22 -7.49
CA LEU A 73 11.78 -13.69 -7.63
C LEU A 73 12.44 -13.94 -6.27
N ARG A 74 12.21 -13.07 -5.28
CA ARG A 74 12.70 -13.27 -3.91
C ARG A 74 12.11 -14.52 -3.27
N ILE A 75 10.81 -14.75 -3.42
CA ILE A 75 10.14 -15.94 -2.89
C ILE A 75 10.72 -17.21 -3.52
N VAL A 76 10.82 -17.28 -4.85
CA VAL A 76 11.38 -18.45 -5.55
C VAL A 76 12.83 -18.70 -5.11
N LYS A 77 13.64 -17.65 -4.96
CA LYS A 77 15.01 -17.77 -4.46
C LYS A 77 15.03 -18.42 -3.06
N ILE A 78 14.22 -17.93 -2.13
CA ILE A 78 14.14 -18.48 -0.76
C ILE A 78 13.68 -19.93 -0.77
N LEU A 79 12.69 -20.28 -1.60
CA LEU A 79 12.19 -21.66 -1.69
C LEU A 79 13.29 -22.61 -2.19
N ARG A 80 14.05 -22.21 -3.22
CA ARG A 80 15.20 -22.99 -3.72
C ARG A 80 16.27 -23.14 -2.64
N GLU A 81 16.68 -22.05 -2.01
CA GLU A 81 17.68 -22.08 -0.94
C GLU A 81 17.24 -22.95 0.27
N THR A 82 15.95 -22.93 0.59
CA THR A 82 15.38 -23.71 1.71
C THR A 82 15.27 -25.20 1.40
N PHE A 83 14.90 -25.57 0.16
CA PHE A 83 14.52 -26.94 -0.19
C PHE A 83 15.50 -27.69 -1.09
N ASP A 84 16.40 -27.01 -1.82
CA ASP A 84 17.44 -27.65 -2.63
C ASP A 84 18.58 -28.25 -1.76
N GLY A 85 18.59 -27.97 -0.45
CA GLY A 85 19.41 -28.65 0.56
C GLY A 85 18.83 -30.00 1.05
N GLY A 86 17.68 -30.43 0.52
CA GLY A 86 16.96 -31.63 0.93
C GLY A 86 15.95 -31.35 2.04
N LEU A 87 14.67 -31.64 1.77
CA LEU A 87 13.66 -31.80 2.82
C LEU A 87 14.16 -32.89 3.79
N PRO A 88 14.21 -32.65 5.12
CA PRO A 88 14.35 -33.77 6.05
C PRO A 88 13.18 -34.71 5.81
N ALA A 89 13.52 -36.00 5.60
CA ALA A 89 12.57 -37.08 5.39
C ALA A 89 11.60 -37.23 6.56
#